data_AF-A0A4C2EF61-F1
#
_entry.id   AF-A0A4C2EF61-F1
#
_cell.length_a   1.000
_cell.length_b   1.000
_cell.length_c   1.000
_cell.angle_alpha   90.00
_cell.angle_beta   90.00
_cell.angle_gamma   90.00
#
_symmetry.space_group_name_H-M   'P 1'
#
loop_
_entity.id
_entity.type
_entity.pdbx_description
1 polymer ?
#
loop_
_entity_poly.entity_id
_entity_poly.type
_entity_poly.pdbx_seq_one_letter_code
_entity_poly.pdbx_strand_id
1 'polypeptide(L)'
;MSGPSRSNGTDPEQDRAGPMLDVADLSVAFGDQSVVSGVDFGVDRGSFVGLVGPNGAGKTTVLRTVKGTLAPDRGTVRVDGEPVSDRSAKEVGRLVASTPQGTDLSFDFTVRQTVEMGRTPHLGRFDRMGERDHSAVETAMERASVVRFADRPFTSLSGGERQRVLLARALAQETPLLLLDEPTANLDINHAVRTLELVRSLVADGKTAVAAIHDLNLAARYCDELVLLAGGGVRAAGRPSDVLTSDTLRDAFDAETLVTTQPGTDAPLVTPLAERESVDRRVHVVGTGAPAADALAALVGADCRVTVGVVPAGDAAAERAAELDCEAVTVPSFAGVDDAARERAVGFARAADAVVVAGAVGDRNAPVVEAGRARLGVETGDRATVSGVDDTVPLVALPAAVASLPPAEGSDAVRPPNQSPTD
;
A
#
# COMPACT_ATOMS: atom_id res chain seq x y z
N MET A 1 -33.02 -24.81 -62.40
CA MET A 1 -32.04 -25.48 -61.53
C MET A 1 -30.88 -24.51 -61.36
N SER A 2 -30.94 -23.68 -60.32
CA SER A 2 -30.19 -23.83 -59.05
C SER A 2 -28.78 -23.24 -59.20
N GLY A 3 -28.37 -22.18 -58.51
CA GLY A 3 -28.99 -21.39 -57.44
C GLY A 3 -28.21 -20.09 -57.21
N PRO A 4 -28.71 -19.19 -56.35
CA PRO A 4 -28.14 -17.86 -56.17
C PRO A 4 -26.88 -17.86 -55.30
N SER A 5 -26.01 -16.91 -55.60
CA SER A 5 -24.82 -16.52 -54.84
C SER A 5 -25.18 -16.28 -53.37
N ARG A 6 -24.54 -17.02 -52.46
CA ARG A 6 -24.64 -16.80 -51.02
C ARG A 6 -23.94 -15.49 -50.68
N SER A 7 -24.73 -14.51 -50.25
CA SER A 7 -24.27 -13.36 -49.47
C SER A 7 -23.50 -13.88 -48.25
N ASN A 8 -22.22 -13.53 -48.15
CA ASN A 8 -21.51 -13.57 -46.87
C ASN A 8 -22.19 -12.55 -45.97
N GLY A 9 -23.09 -13.03 -45.11
CA GLY A 9 -23.52 -12.29 -43.94
C GLY A 9 -22.28 -12.09 -43.08
N THR A 10 -21.84 -10.83 -42.97
CA THR A 10 -20.92 -10.39 -41.93
C THR A 10 -21.61 -10.60 -40.59
N ASP A 11 -21.10 -11.53 -39.78
CA ASP A 11 -21.50 -11.68 -38.38
C ASP A 11 -21.27 -10.35 -37.65
N PRO A 12 -22.30 -9.74 -37.04
CA PRO A 12 -22.17 -8.48 -36.30
C PRO A 12 -21.34 -8.61 -35.00
N GLU A 13 -20.82 -9.79 -34.67
CA GLU A 13 -19.96 -10.03 -33.51
C GLU A 13 -18.47 -9.80 -33.78
N GLN A 14 -18.01 -9.87 -35.04
CA GLN A 14 -16.58 -9.72 -35.36
C GLN A 14 -16.10 -8.25 -35.41
N ASP A 15 -17.00 -7.28 -35.24
CA ASP A 15 -16.70 -5.84 -35.37
C ASP A 15 -16.57 -5.10 -34.03
N ARG A 16 -16.61 -5.79 -32.87
CA ARG A 16 -16.38 -5.17 -31.54
C ARG A 16 -14.90 -5.15 -31.15
N ALA A 17 -14.02 -4.69 -32.05
CA ALA A 17 -12.56 -4.75 -31.92
C ALA A 17 -11.92 -3.74 -30.94
N GLY A 18 -12.72 -3.05 -30.10
CA GLY A 18 -12.24 -2.02 -29.16
C GLY A 18 -12.32 -2.43 -27.69
N PRO A 19 -11.59 -1.73 -26.80
CA PRO A 19 -11.60 -1.97 -25.36
C PRO A 19 -13.00 -1.80 -24.77
N MET A 20 -13.26 -2.41 -23.60
CA MET A 20 -14.52 -2.24 -22.87
C MET A 20 -14.65 -0.81 -22.33
N LEU A 21 -13.55 -0.26 -21.84
CA LEU A 21 -13.44 1.10 -21.32
C LEU A 21 -12.22 1.78 -21.94
N ASP A 22 -12.40 3.02 -22.38
CA ASP A 22 -11.34 3.88 -22.87
C ASP A 22 -11.48 5.26 -22.21
N VAL A 23 -10.44 5.70 -21.51
CA VAL A 23 -10.35 6.98 -20.83
C VAL A 23 -9.23 7.76 -21.49
N ALA A 24 -9.56 8.90 -22.07
CA ALA A 24 -8.63 9.73 -22.81
C ALA A 24 -8.62 11.17 -22.27
N ASP A 25 -7.44 11.67 -21.91
CA ASP A 25 -7.15 13.03 -21.47
C ASP A 25 -8.09 13.52 -20.35
N LEU A 26 -8.48 12.60 -19.45
CA LEU A 26 -9.47 12.86 -18.43
C LEU A 26 -8.95 13.88 -17.42
N SER A 27 -9.69 14.98 -17.26
CA SER A 27 -9.40 15.99 -16.25
C SER A 27 -10.65 16.37 -15.47
N VAL A 28 -10.51 16.50 -14.15
CA VAL A 28 -11.58 16.85 -13.21
C VAL A 28 -11.03 17.72 -12.08
N ALA A 29 -11.68 18.85 -11.84
CA ALA A 29 -11.39 19.77 -10.74
C ALA A 29 -12.62 19.99 -9.85
N PHE A 30 -12.38 20.29 -8.58
CA PHE A 30 -13.40 20.79 -7.66
C PHE A 30 -13.00 22.20 -7.21
N GLY A 31 -13.66 23.22 -7.75
CA GLY A 31 -13.23 24.60 -7.60
C GLY A 31 -11.87 24.81 -8.26
N ASP A 32 -10.93 25.40 -7.52
CA ASP A 32 -9.56 25.66 -8.01
C ASP A 32 -8.62 24.44 -7.87
N GLN A 33 -9.09 23.35 -7.26
CA GLN A 33 -8.28 22.16 -7.02
C GLN A 33 -8.49 21.11 -8.11
N SER A 34 -7.48 20.92 -8.96
CA SER A 34 -7.42 19.79 -9.89
C SER A 34 -7.23 18.48 -9.12
N VAL A 35 -8.14 17.52 -9.29
CA VAL A 35 -8.06 16.18 -8.67
C VAL A 35 -7.50 15.15 -9.65
N VAL A 36 -7.89 15.25 -10.91
CA VAL A 36 -7.41 14.40 -12.00
C VAL A 36 -7.00 15.31 -13.15
N SER A 37 -5.86 15.06 -13.78
CA SER A 37 -5.32 15.86 -14.88
C SER A 37 -4.64 14.97 -15.92
N GLY A 38 -5.21 14.94 -17.13
CA GLY A 38 -4.65 14.19 -18.26
C GLY A 38 -4.50 12.70 -18.00
N VAL A 39 -5.52 12.04 -17.44
CA VAL A 39 -5.50 10.58 -17.23
C VAL A 39 -5.90 9.85 -18.51
N ASP A 40 -5.02 8.93 -18.92
CA ASP A 40 -5.20 8.06 -20.10
C ASP A 40 -5.03 6.58 -19.69
N PHE A 41 -6.05 5.75 -19.96
CA PHE A 41 -5.93 4.29 -19.86
C PHE A 41 -7.09 3.57 -20.56
N GLY A 42 -6.85 2.33 -20.97
CA GLY A 42 -7.86 1.43 -21.52
C GLY A 42 -8.06 0.20 -20.63
N VAL A 43 -9.20 -0.47 -20.79
CA VAL A 43 -9.49 -1.76 -20.16
C VAL A 43 -10.07 -2.70 -21.20
N ASP A 44 -9.34 -3.78 -21.44
CA ASP A 44 -9.75 -4.81 -22.39
C ASP A 44 -10.93 -5.63 -21.87
N ARG A 45 -11.72 -6.18 -22.79
CA ARG A 45 -12.85 -7.03 -22.45
C ARG A 45 -12.36 -8.28 -21.73
N GLY A 46 -13.02 -8.65 -20.64
CA GLY A 46 -12.65 -9.85 -19.88
C GLY A 46 -11.40 -9.68 -19.02
N SER A 47 -10.94 -8.45 -18.81
CA SER A 47 -9.83 -8.15 -17.91
C SER A 47 -10.32 -7.64 -16.54
N PHE A 48 -9.50 -7.86 -15.51
CA PHE A 48 -9.65 -7.25 -14.20
C PHE A 48 -8.55 -6.22 -13.95
N VAL A 49 -8.91 -4.93 -13.99
CA VAL A 49 -7.95 -3.83 -13.80
C VAL A 49 -8.07 -3.21 -12.40
N GLY A 50 -6.94 -3.06 -11.72
CA GLY A 50 -6.85 -2.39 -10.41
C GLY A 50 -6.42 -0.94 -10.54
N LEU A 51 -7.25 0.01 -10.11
CA LEU A 51 -6.83 1.39 -9.86
C LEU A 51 -6.17 1.46 -8.48
N VAL A 52 -4.86 1.71 -8.44
CA VAL A 52 -4.06 1.79 -7.21
C VAL A 52 -3.44 3.17 -7.07
N GLY A 53 -2.97 3.52 -5.87
CA GLY A 53 -2.35 4.83 -5.60
C GLY A 53 -2.67 5.33 -4.19
N PRO A 54 -2.02 6.42 -3.74
CA PRO A 54 -2.26 7.00 -2.42
C PRO A 54 -3.70 7.54 -2.28
N ASN A 55 -4.05 7.86 -1.04
CA ASN A 55 -5.29 8.55 -0.75
C ASN A 55 -5.31 9.92 -1.44
N GLY A 56 -6.46 10.30 -1.99
CA GLY A 56 -6.57 11.56 -2.74
C GLY A 56 -6.03 11.54 -4.18
N ALA A 57 -5.49 10.42 -4.67
CA ALA A 57 -4.99 10.31 -6.04
C ALA A 57 -6.06 10.40 -7.16
N GLY A 58 -7.35 10.47 -6.79
CA GLY A 58 -8.46 10.60 -7.75
C GLY A 58 -9.12 9.30 -8.22
N LYS A 59 -8.78 8.13 -7.64
CA LYS A 59 -9.37 6.82 -7.99
C LYS A 59 -10.91 6.84 -8.05
N THR A 60 -11.55 7.27 -6.96
CA THR A 60 -13.01 7.40 -6.87
C THR A 60 -13.57 8.42 -7.88
N THR A 61 -12.83 9.51 -8.15
CA THR A 61 -13.21 10.52 -9.17
C THR A 61 -13.22 9.91 -10.57
N VAL A 62 -12.21 9.11 -10.91
CA VAL A 62 -12.18 8.34 -12.17
C VAL A 62 -13.36 7.38 -12.23
N LEU A 63 -13.62 6.58 -11.19
CA LEU A 63 -14.76 5.66 -11.19
C LEU A 63 -16.12 6.38 -11.35
N ARG A 64 -16.28 7.57 -10.73
CA ARG A 64 -17.50 8.39 -10.84
C ARG A 64 -17.72 8.95 -12.25
N THR A 65 -16.64 9.28 -12.97
CA THR A 65 -16.72 9.74 -14.37
C THR A 65 -17.03 8.59 -15.31
N VAL A 66 -16.43 7.41 -15.10
CA VAL A 66 -16.78 6.19 -15.87
C VAL A 66 -18.26 5.81 -15.71
N LYS A 67 -18.80 5.93 -14.50
CA LYS A 67 -20.23 5.67 -14.24
C LYS A 67 -21.16 6.80 -14.72
N GLY A 68 -20.63 7.90 -15.26
CA GLY A 68 -21.43 9.05 -15.70
C GLY A 68 -22.12 9.84 -14.58
N THR A 69 -21.70 9.63 -13.32
CA THR A 69 -22.21 10.39 -12.17
C THR A 69 -21.46 11.71 -11.95
N LEU A 70 -20.33 11.88 -12.62
CA LEU A 70 -19.53 13.09 -12.64
C LEU A 70 -19.13 13.37 -14.10
N ALA A 71 -19.38 14.57 -14.58
CA ALA A 71 -18.93 14.98 -15.91
C ALA A 71 -17.46 15.42 -15.83
N PRO A 72 -16.62 15.07 -16.81
CA PRO A 72 -15.25 15.57 -16.88
C PRO A 72 -15.23 17.05 -17.30
N ASP A 73 -14.23 17.81 -16.86
CA ASP A 73 -13.98 19.17 -17.34
C ASP A 73 -13.33 19.15 -18.73
N ARG A 74 -12.50 18.13 -18.98
CA ARG A 74 -11.81 17.86 -20.25
C ARG A 74 -11.59 16.35 -20.42
N GLY A 75 -11.45 15.92 -21.66
CA GLY A 75 -11.23 14.52 -22.02
C GLY A 75 -12.52 13.80 -22.37
N THR A 76 -12.43 12.50 -22.59
CA THR A 76 -13.58 11.66 -22.96
C THR A 76 -13.47 10.31 -22.28
N VAL A 77 -14.60 9.81 -21.80
CA VAL A 77 -14.72 8.44 -21.30
C VAL A 77 -15.68 7.69 -22.20
N ARG A 78 -15.23 6.57 -22.77
CA ARG A 78 -16.03 5.70 -23.65
C ARG A 78 -16.24 4.34 -22.98
N VAL A 79 -17.47 3.83 -23.04
CA VAL A 79 -17.80 2.48 -22.63
C VAL A 79 -18.45 1.76 -23.80
N ASP A 80 -17.91 0.59 -24.13
CA ASP A 80 -18.32 -0.19 -25.31
C ASP A 80 -18.21 0.63 -26.62
N GLY A 81 -17.16 1.48 -26.72
CA GLY A 81 -16.85 2.30 -27.90
C GLY A 81 -17.54 3.68 -27.97
N GLU A 82 -18.59 3.92 -27.19
CA GLU A 82 -19.36 5.17 -27.24
C GLU A 82 -19.11 6.06 -26.00
N PRO A 83 -19.06 7.40 -26.16
CA PRO A 83 -18.90 8.31 -25.04
C PRO A 83 -20.02 8.17 -24.00
N VAL A 84 -19.64 8.17 -22.72
CA VAL A 84 -20.59 8.14 -21.60
C VAL A 84 -21.47 9.40 -21.58
N SER A 85 -20.94 10.54 -22.03
CA SER A 85 -21.67 11.82 -22.14
C SER A 85 -22.86 11.77 -23.08
N ASP A 86 -22.83 10.88 -24.08
CA ASP A 86 -23.83 10.81 -25.14
C ASP A 86 -24.98 9.86 -24.78
N ARG A 87 -24.88 9.19 -23.63
CA ARG A 87 -25.83 8.20 -23.12
C ARG A 87 -26.65 8.77 -21.97
N SER A 88 -27.92 8.39 -21.90
CA SER A 88 -28.73 8.63 -20.70
C SER A 88 -28.22 7.81 -19.52
N ALA A 89 -28.50 8.26 -18.29
CA ALA A 89 -28.15 7.51 -17.08
C ALA A 89 -28.71 6.06 -17.07
N LYS A 90 -29.85 5.84 -17.73
CA LYS A 90 -30.45 4.51 -17.89
C LYS A 90 -29.63 3.62 -18.84
N GLU A 91 -29.12 4.17 -19.92
CA GLU A 91 -28.25 3.46 -20.88
C GLU A 91 -26.89 3.17 -20.27
N VAL A 92 -26.28 4.12 -19.57
CA VAL A 92 -25.03 3.89 -18.82
C VAL A 92 -25.25 2.81 -17.76
N GLY A 93 -26.38 2.85 -17.04
CA GLY A 93 -26.79 1.80 -16.10
C GLY A 93 -27.09 0.44 -16.73
N ARG A 94 -27.10 0.28 -18.06
CA ARG A 94 -27.15 -1.05 -18.70
C ARG A 94 -25.76 -1.57 -19.06
N LEU A 95 -24.77 -0.69 -19.09
CA LEU A 95 -23.39 -1.03 -19.41
C LEU A 95 -22.47 -1.13 -18.20
N VAL A 96 -22.75 -0.33 -17.16
CA VAL A 96 -21.87 -0.16 -16.01
C VAL A 96 -22.64 -0.37 -14.71
N ALA A 97 -22.29 -1.41 -13.97
CA ALA A 97 -22.74 -1.61 -12.59
C ALA A 97 -21.63 -1.15 -11.63
N SER A 98 -22.01 -0.63 -10.47
CA SER A 98 -21.02 -0.20 -9.47
C SER A 98 -21.44 -0.59 -8.06
N THR A 99 -20.49 -1.02 -7.23
CA THR A 99 -20.70 -1.11 -5.78
C THR A 99 -20.31 0.23 -5.12
N PRO A 100 -21.19 0.88 -4.36
CA PRO A 100 -20.84 2.11 -3.65
C PRO A 100 -19.88 1.83 -2.49
N GLN A 101 -19.01 2.81 -2.18
CA GLN A 101 -18.07 2.78 -1.04
C GLN A 101 -18.78 2.78 0.34
N GLY A 102 -20.01 3.34 0.42
CA GLY A 102 -20.79 3.47 1.65
C GLY A 102 -22.16 2.78 1.58
N THR A 103 -22.60 2.24 2.72
CA THR A 103 -23.81 1.39 2.83
C THR A 103 -24.91 1.97 3.71
N ASP A 104 -24.92 3.28 3.97
CA ASP A 104 -25.93 3.90 4.84
C ASP A 104 -27.28 4.01 4.13
N LEU A 105 -28.01 2.89 4.11
CA LEU A 105 -29.43 2.88 3.78
C LEU A 105 -30.20 3.36 5.00
N SER A 106 -30.83 4.53 4.89
CA SER A 106 -31.66 5.13 5.95
C SER A 106 -32.97 4.36 6.22
N PHE A 107 -33.25 3.30 5.46
CA PHE A 107 -34.46 2.49 5.53
C PHE A 107 -34.12 1.00 5.55
N ASP A 108 -34.92 0.23 6.28
CA ASP A 108 -34.66 -1.18 6.57
C ASP A 108 -35.16 -2.10 5.44
N PHE A 109 -34.50 -2.02 4.29
CA PHE A 109 -34.76 -2.93 3.17
C PHE A 109 -34.24 -4.34 3.47
N THR A 110 -34.94 -5.36 2.99
CA THR A 110 -34.41 -6.73 3.01
C THR A 110 -33.25 -6.87 2.01
N VAL A 111 -32.44 -7.91 2.19
CA VAL A 111 -31.38 -8.26 1.24
C VAL A 111 -31.94 -8.43 -0.16
N ARG A 112 -33.05 -9.16 -0.31
CA ARG A 112 -33.72 -9.37 -1.59
C ARG A 112 -34.12 -8.05 -2.24
N GLN A 113 -34.80 -7.18 -1.50
CA GLN A 113 -35.20 -5.84 -1.99
C GLN A 113 -33.97 -5.03 -2.42
N THR A 114 -32.87 -5.13 -1.67
CA THR A 114 -31.62 -4.44 -2.01
C THR A 114 -31.03 -4.95 -3.33
N VAL A 115 -31.10 -6.26 -3.60
CA VAL A 115 -30.62 -6.83 -4.87
C VAL A 115 -31.55 -6.49 -6.03
N GLU A 116 -32.87 -6.50 -5.81
CA GLU A 116 -33.89 -6.09 -6.78
C GLU A 116 -33.66 -4.66 -7.31
N MET A 117 -33.12 -3.76 -6.48
CA MET A 117 -32.74 -2.40 -6.93
C MET A 117 -31.71 -2.41 -8.07
N GLY A 118 -30.95 -3.49 -8.26
CA GLY A 118 -30.07 -3.69 -9.41
C GLY A 118 -30.81 -3.72 -10.75
N ARG A 119 -32.11 -4.04 -10.76
CA ARG A 119 -32.93 -4.08 -11.97
C ARG A 119 -33.45 -2.71 -12.43
N THR A 120 -33.22 -1.65 -11.65
CA THR A 120 -33.72 -0.30 -11.96
C THR A 120 -33.43 0.17 -13.40
N PRO A 121 -32.23 -0.04 -13.99
CA PRO A 121 -31.95 0.38 -15.37
C PRO A 121 -32.71 -0.41 -16.44
N HIS A 122 -33.32 -1.55 -16.09
CA HIS A 122 -34.12 -2.38 -17.00
C HIS A 122 -35.60 -2.00 -16.95
N LEU A 123 -36.07 -1.42 -15.84
CA LEU A 123 -37.48 -1.09 -15.63
C LEU A 123 -37.84 0.31 -16.16
N GLY A 124 -39.02 0.44 -16.76
CA GLY A 124 -39.70 1.71 -16.99
C GLY A 124 -40.33 2.27 -15.71
N ARG A 125 -40.76 3.54 -15.75
CA ARG A 125 -41.30 4.26 -14.57
C ARG A 125 -42.52 3.59 -13.93
N PHE A 126 -43.28 2.81 -14.70
CA PHE A 126 -44.49 2.12 -14.25
C PHE A 126 -44.40 0.60 -14.40
N ASP A 127 -43.23 0.09 -14.78
CA ASP A 127 -43.05 -1.34 -14.98
C ASP A 127 -42.92 -2.05 -13.63
N ARG A 128 -43.45 -3.26 -13.58
CA ARG A 128 -43.18 -4.21 -12.50
C ARG A 128 -42.11 -5.19 -12.96
N MET A 129 -41.38 -5.76 -12.01
CA MET A 129 -40.44 -6.85 -12.32
C MET A 129 -41.18 -8.00 -13.01
N GLY A 130 -40.61 -8.47 -14.12
CA GLY A 130 -41.07 -9.66 -14.82
C GLY A 130 -40.28 -10.90 -14.41
N GLU A 131 -40.60 -12.04 -15.02
CA GLU A 131 -39.89 -13.32 -14.78
C GLU A 131 -38.38 -13.20 -15.01
N ARG A 132 -37.96 -12.45 -16.05
CA ARG A 132 -36.54 -12.21 -16.34
C ARG A 132 -35.83 -11.44 -15.22
N ASP A 133 -36.49 -10.44 -14.64
CA ASP A 133 -35.91 -9.65 -13.55
C ASP A 133 -35.77 -10.48 -12.28
N HIS A 134 -36.79 -11.27 -11.95
CA HIS A 134 -36.73 -12.20 -10.84
C HIS A 134 -35.63 -13.25 -11.02
N SER A 135 -35.52 -13.85 -12.22
CA SER A 135 -34.44 -14.79 -12.52
C SER A 135 -33.05 -14.16 -12.38
N ALA A 136 -32.86 -12.93 -12.87
CA ALA A 136 -31.59 -12.22 -12.75
C ALA A 136 -31.23 -11.94 -11.28
N VAL A 137 -32.21 -11.59 -10.46
CA VAL A 137 -32.04 -11.39 -9.01
C VAL A 137 -31.65 -12.70 -8.32
N GLU A 138 -32.35 -13.80 -8.58
CA GLU A 138 -32.01 -15.11 -7.99
C GLU A 138 -30.60 -15.55 -8.37
N THR A 139 -30.25 -15.52 -9.66
CA THR A 139 -28.90 -15.89 -10.13
C THR A 139 -27.83 -15.01 -9.50
N ALA A 140 -28.08 -13.72 -9.33
CA ALA A 140 -27.14 -12.81 -8.67
C ALA A 140 -26.97 -13.12 -7.18
N MET A 141 -28.06 -13.45 -6.48
CA MET A 141 -28.03 -13.84 -5.06
C MET A 141 -27.32 -15.18 -4.84
N GLU A 142 -27.49 -16.13 -5.75
CA GLU A 142 -26.80 -17.42 -5.76
C GLU A 142 -25.29 -17.23 -5.98
N ARG A 143 -24.90 -16.50 -7.04
CA ARG A 143 -23.48 -16.22 -7.35
C ARG A 143 -22.77 -15.52 -6.19
N ALA A 144 -23.43 -14.56 -5.54
CA ALA A 144 -22.89 -13.87 -4.38
C ALA A 144 -23.04 -14.64 -3.05
N SER A 145 -23.65 -15.83 -3.05
CA SER A 145 -23.88 -16.66 -1.86
C SER A 145 -24.65 -15.94 -0.74
N VAL A 146 -25.66 -15.15 -1.10
CA VAL A 146 -26.49 -14.35 -0.17
C VAL A 146 -27.95 -14.80 -0.06
N VAL A 147 -28.35 -15.86 -0.78
CA VAL A 147 -29.73 -16.41 -0.76
C VAL A 147 -30.25 -16.65 0.65
N ARG A 148 -29.43 -17.23 1.53
CA ARG A 148 -29.79 -17.51 2.95
C ARG A 148 -30.12 -16.26 3.78
N PHE A 149 -29.83 -15.07 3.26
CA PHE A 149 -30.09 -13.80 3.93
C PHE A 149 -31.25 -13.02 3.29
N ALA A 150 -31.93 -13.57 2.28
CA ALA A 150 -32.89 -12.86 1.43
C ALA A 150 -33.90 -11.98 2.20
N ASP A 151 -34.49 -12.54 3.27
CA ASP A 151 -35.53 -11.87 4.05
C ASP A 151 -34.99 -11.11 5.27
N ARG A 152 -33.69 -11.16 5.52
CA ARG A 152 -33.07 -10.41 6.61
C ARG A 152 -32.96 -8.93 6.23
N PRO A 153 -33.07 -8.03 7.21
CA PRO A 153 -32.76 -6.63 6.97
C PRO A 153 -31.28 -6.45 6.61
N PHE A 154 -30.99 -5.64 5.59
CA PHE A 154 -29.63 -5.37 5.13
C PHE A 154 -28.74 -4.79 6.23
N THR A 155 -29.32 -3.94 7.08
CA THR A 155 -28.66 -3.31 8.23
C THR A 155 -28.22 -4.32 9.30
N SER A 156 -28.82 -5.53 9.34
CA SER A 156 -28.48 -6.58 10.30
C SER A 156 -27.26 -7.43 9.93
N LEU A 157 -26.71 -7.25 8.71
CA LEU A 157 -25.61 -8.03 8.19
C LEU A 157 -24.25 -7.51 8.65
N SER A 158 -23.24 -8.40 8.70
CA SER A 158 -21.84 -7.98 8.89
C SER A 158 -21.31 -7.18 7.69
N GLY A 159 -20.21 -6.44 7.84
CA GLY A 159 -19.62 -5.67 6.74
C GLY A 159 -19.33 -6.52 5.49
N GLY A 160 -18.73 -7.70 5.66
CA GLY A 160 -18.44 -8.61 4.55
C GLY A 160 -19.69 -9.25 3.93
N GLU A 161 -20.75 -9.44 4.70
CA GLU A 161 -22.04 -9.89 4.17
C GLU A 161 -22.72 -8.77 3.36
N ARG A 162 -22.71 -7.53 3.87
CA ARG A 162 -23.24 -6.36 3.14
C ARG A 162 -22.52 -6.16 1.82
N GLN A 163 -21.20 -6.31 1.78
CA GLN A 163 -20.43 -6.18 0.54
C GLN A 163 -20.85 -7.22 -0.51
N ARG A 164 -21.07 -8.48 -0.10
CA ARG A 164 -21.59 -9.51 -1.03
C ARG A 164 -23.00 -9.19 -1.52
N VAL A 165 -23.85 -8.60 -0.68
CA VAL A 165 -25.19 -8.15 -1.11
C VAL A 165 -25.09 -6.99 -2.11
N LEU A 166 -24.18 -6.04 -1.90
CA LEU A 166 -23.94 -4.96 -2.88
C LEU A 166 -23.40 -5.51 -4.21
N LEU A 167 -22.52 -6.51 -4.17
CA LEU A 167 -22.04 -7.18 -5.36
C LEU A 167 -23.17 -7.96 -6.05
N ALA A 168 -24.04 -8.66 -5.30
CA ALA A 168 -25.25 -9.28 -5.84
C ALA A 168 -26.15 -8.26 -6.53
N ARG A 169 -26.39 -7.10 -5.92
CA ARG A 169 -27.14 -5.99 -6.52
C ARG A 169 -26.51 -5.54 -7.85
N ALA A 170 -25.19 -5.37 -7.90
CA ALA A 170 -24.49 -5.01 -9.13
C ALA A 170 -24.61 -6.11 -10.20
N LEU A 171 -24.55 -7.39 -9.81
CA LEU A 171 -24.70 -8.52 -10.71
C LEU A 171 -26.11 -8.65 -11.29
N ALA A 172 -27.12 -8.37 -10.47
CA ALA A 172 -28.51 -8.37 -10.92
C ALA A 172 -28.75 -7.36 -12.04
N GLN A 173 -27.91 -6.33 -12.18
CA GLN A 173 -27.98 -5.34 -13.26
C GLN A 173 -27.55 -5.91 -14.63
N GLU A 174 -26.94 -7.11 -14.68
CA GLU A 174 -26.52 -7.80 -15.91
C GLU A 174 -25.59 -6.98 -16.83
N THR A 175 -24.72 -6.15 -16.25
CA THR A 175 -23.83 -5.30 -17.04
C THR A 175 -22.56 -6.01 -17.49
N PRO A 176 -21.95 -5.59 -18.63
CA PRO A 176 -20.65 -6.07 -19.08
C PRO A 176 -19.47 -5.51 -18.26
N LEU A 177 -19.57 -4.27 -17.76
CA LEU A 177 -18.54 -3.64 -16.93
C LEU A 177 -19.00 -3.53 -15.46
N LEU A 178 -18.13 -3.95 -14.54
CA LEU A 178 -18.30 -3.82 -13.10
C LEU A 178 -17.26 -2.85 -12.53
N LEU A 179 -17.72 -1.82 -11.81
CA LEU A 179 -16.88 -0.88 -11.09
C LEU A 179 -16.95 -1.15 -9.59
N LEU A 180 -15.80 -1.25 -8.93
CA LEU A 180 -15.72 -1.52 -7.50
C LEU A 180 -14.93 -0.41 -6.83
N ASP A 181 -15.60 0.42 -6.05
CA ASP A 181 -14.95 1.50 -5.29
C ASP A 181 -14.62 0.97 -3.89
N GLU A 182 -13.33 0.65 -3.65
CA GLU A 182 -12.80 0.11 -2.39
C GLU A 182 -13.53 -1.15 -1.88
N PRO A 183 -13.64 -2.23 -2.69
CA PRO A 183 -14.46 -3.39 -2.35
C PRO A 183 -13.97 -4.18 -1.13
N THR A 184 -12.76 -3.89 -0.65
CA THR A 184 -12.11 -4.56 0.49
C THR A 184 -11.97 -3.65 1.70
N ALA A 185 -12.44 -2.40 1.65
CA ALA A 185 -12.34 -1.48 2.78
C ALA A 185 -13.15 -1.97 3.98
N ASN A 186 -12.59 -1.83 5.19
CA ASN A 186 -13.23 -2.23 6.46
C ASN A 186 -13.64 -3.71 6.53
N LEU A 187 -13.05 -4.59 5.71
CA LEU A 187 -13.25 -6.03 5.76
C LEU A 187 -12.06 -6.71 6.44
N ASP A 188 -12.33 -7.82 7.13
CA ASP A 188 -11.26 -8.73 7.50
C ASP A 188 -10.66 -9.40 6.25
N ILE A 189 -9.47 -9.98 6.42
CA ILE A 189 -8.67 -10.57 5.33
C ILE A 189 -9.48 -11.64 4.58
N ASN A 190 -10.23 -12.48 5.29
CA ASN A 190 -11.01 -13.56 4.66
C ASN A 190 -12.15 -13.00 3.80
N HIS A 191 -12.84 -11.96 4.26
CA HIS A 191 -13.91 -11.31 3.52
C HIS A 191 -13.40 -10.49 2.33
N ALA A 192 -12.25 -9.83 2.46
CA ALA A 192 -11.59 -9.16 1.34
C ALA A 192 -11.22 -10.16 0.23
N VAL A 193 -10.54 -11.26 0.59
CA VAL A 193 -10.15 -12.33 -0.33
C VAL A 193 -11.36 -12.92 -1.06
N ARG A 194 -12.39 -13.35 -0.34
CA ARG A 194 -13.61 -13.94 -0.95
C ARG A 194 -14.31 -12.98 -1.92
N THR A 195 -14.26 -11.68 -1.64
CA THR A 195 -14.85 -10.67 -2.52
C THR A 195 -14.08 -10.58 -3.82
N LEU A 196 -12.75 -10.51 -3.76
CA LEU A 196 -11.90 -10.48 -4.95
C LEU A 196 -11.91 -11.80 -5.74
N GLU A 197 -11.99 -12.95 -5.06
CA GLU A 197 -12.17 -14.26 -5.70
C GLU A 197 -13.48 -14.33 -6.50
N LEU A 198 -14.58 -13.82 -5.95
CA LEU A 198 -15.85 -13.74 -6.66
C LEU A 198 -15.73 -12.83 -7.90
N VAL A 199 -15.12 -11.65 -7.77
CA VAL A 199 -14.87 -10.77 -8.92
C VAL A 199 -14.02 -11.49 -9.97
N ARG A 200 -12.96 -12.20 -9.56
CA ARG A 200 -12.12 -12.99 -10.47
C ARG A 200 -12.92 -14.07 -11.21
N SER A 201 -13.81 -14.80 -10.52
CA SER A 201 -14.66 -15.79 -11.19
C SER A 201 -15.63 -15.16 -12.20
N LEU A 202 -16.12 -13.96 -11.92
CA LEU A 202 -17.02 -13.24 -12.81
C LEU A 202 -16.29 -12.77 -14.07
N VAL A 203 -15.03 -12.35 -13.92
CA VAL A 203 -14.16 -11.98 -15.05
C VAL A 203 -13.82 -13.20 -15.89
N ALA A 204 -13.53 -14.35 -15.26
CA ALA A 204 -13.33 -15.62 -15.95
C ALA A 204 -14.58 -16.07 -16.74
N ASP A 205 -15.78 -15.71 -16.28
CA ASP A 205 -17.06 -15.91 -16.98
C ASP A 205 -17.32 -14.87 -18.11
N GLY A 206 -16.35 -13.98 -18.39
CA GLY A 206 -16.40 -13.01 -19.49
C GLY A 206 -16.86 -11.59 -19.11
N LYS A 207 -17.03 -11.27 -17.82
CA LYS A 207 -17.23 -9.87 -17.39
C LYS A 207 -15.93 -9.09 -17.41
N THR A 208 -16.03 -7.76 -17.46
CA THR A 208 -14.90 -6.86 -17.27
C THR A 208 -15.04 -6.14 -15.93
N ALA A 209 -13.95 -5.97 -15.19
CA ALA A 209 -13.97 -5.33 -13.89
C ALA A 209 -12.88 -4.27 -13.73
N VAL A 210 -13.23 -3.16 -13.08
CA VAL A 210 -12.29 -2.13 -12.63
C VAL A 210 -12.50 -1.91 -11.14
N ALA A 211 -11.46 -2.07 -10.33
CA ALA A 211 -11.55 -1.88 -8.88
C ALA A 211 -10.54 -0.87 -8.37
N ALA A 212 -10.99 0.11 -7.58
CA ALA A 212 -10.10 0.90 -6.74
C ALA A 212 -9.67 0.04 -5.53
N ILE A 213 -8.40 -0.36 -5.48
CA ILE A 213 -7.85 -1.21 -4.42
C ILE A 213 -6.70 -0.46 -3.75
N HIS A 214 -6.73 -0.39 -2.42
CA HIS A 214 -5.66 0.26 -1.65
C HIS A 214 -4.54 -0.69 -1.25
N ASP A 215 -4.87 -1.96 -1.01
CA ASP A 215 -3.88 -2.98 -0.70
C ASP A 215 -3.18 -3.44 -1.99
N LEU A 216 -1.92 -3.03 -2.15
CA LEU A 216 -1.12 -3.33 -3.33
C LEU A 216 -0.88 -4.84 -3.51
N ASN A 217 -0.79 -5.60 -2.42
CA ASN A 217 -0.55 -7.05 -2.47
C ASN A 217 -1.80 -7.81 -2.93
N LEU A 218 -3.00 -7.36 -2.51
CA LEU A 218 -4.25 -7.87 -3.04
C LEU A 218 -4.43 -7.48 -4.51
N ALA A 219 -4.17 -6.22 -4.88
CA ALA A 219 -4.27 -5.77 -6.27
C ALA A 219 -3.34 -6.60 -7.18
N ALA A 220 -2.08 -6.79 -6.76
CA ALA A 220 -1.09 -7.59 -7.46
C ALA A 220 -1.53 -9.04 -7.71
N ARG A 221 -2.29 -9.62 -6.78
CA ARG A 221 -2.67 -11.03 -6.83
C ARG A 221 -3.89 -11.30 -7.70
N TYR A 222 -4.84 -10.37 -7.76
CA TYR A 222 -6.14 -10.61 -8.39
C TYR A 222 -6.35 -9.89 -9.72
N CYS A 223 -5.69 -8.74 -9.92
CA CYS A 223 -5.83 -7.95 -11.12
C CYS A 223 -4.87 -8.44 -12.22
N ASP A 224 -5.34 -8.44 -13.46
CA ASP A 224 -4.53 -8.73 -14.64
C ASP A 224 -3.60 -7.56 -14.96
N GLU A 225 -4.10 -6.33 -14.76
CA GLU A 225 -3.34 -5.09 -14.93
C GLU A 225 -3.65 -4.10 -13.79
N LEU A 226 -2.72 -3.18 -13.57
CA LEU A 226 -2.83 -2.09 -12.61
C LEU A 226 -2.66 -0.75 -13.34
N VAL A 227 -3.37 0.26 -12.85
CA VAL A 227 -3.16 1.67 -13.19
C VAL A 227 -2.85 2.39 -11.89
N LEU A 228 -1.59 2.82 -11.74
CA LEU A 228 -1.12 3.56 -10.58
C LEU A 228 -1.34 5.06 -10.79
N LEU A 229 -2.25 5.63 -10.01
CA LEU A 229 -2.53 7.05 -9.98
C LEU A 229 -1.75 7.73 -8.85
N ALA A 230 -1.04 8.82 -9.14
CA ALA A 230 -0.47 9.69 -8.12
C ALA A 230 -0.34 11.13 -8.64
N GLY A 231 -0.51 12.12 -7.75
CA GLY A 231 -0.49 13.54 -8.14
C GLY A 231 -1.53 13.91 -9.21
N GLY A 232 -2.65 13.20 -9.26
CA GLY A 232 -3.74 13.43 -10.22
C GLY A 232 -3.54 12.86 -11.63
N GLY A 233 -2.45 12.15 -11.91
CA GLY A 233 -2.18 11.53 -13.21
C GLY A 233 -1.81 10.05 -13.11
N VAL A 234 -1.72 9.37 -14.26
CA VAL A 234 -1.18 8.01 -14.35
C VAL A 234 0.35 8.07 -14.24
N ARG A 235 0.91 7.30 -13.30
CA ARG A 235 2.37 7.15 -13.13
C ARG A 235 2.90 5.90 -13.81
N ALA A 236 2.15 4.82 -13.74
CA ALA A 236 2.47 3.56 -14.40
C ALA A 236 1.17 2.80 -14.70
N ALA A 237 1.15 2.05 -15.79
CA ALA A 237 0.06 1.16 -16.15
C ALA A 237 0.60 -0.10 -16.83
N GLY A 238 -0.04 -1.25 -16.59
CA GLY A 238 0.35 -2.54 -17.16
C GLY A 238 0.24 -3.67 -16.14
N ARG A 239 0.98 -4.77 -16.35
CA ARG A 239 0.94 -5.92 -15.43
C ARG A 239 1.44 -5.53 -14.04
N PRO A 240 0.97 -6.21 -12.97
CA PRO A 240 1.44 -5.93 -11.61
C PRO A 240 2.97 -5.90 -11.45
N SER A 241 3.69 -6.81 -12.09
CA SER A 241 5.17 -6.87 -12.04
C SER A 241 5.86 -5.66 -12.65
N ASP A 242 5.22 -5.02 -13.62
CA ASP A 242 5.79 -3.89 -14.36
C ASP A 242 5.44 -2.55 -13.66
N VAL A 243 4.32 -2.52 -12.92
CA VAL A 243 3.82 -1.34 -12.19
C VAL A 243 4.39 -1.26 -10.77
N LEU A 244 4.42 -2.36 -10.04
CA LEU A 244 4.80 -2.39 -8.63
C LEU A 244 6.30 -2.65 -8.49
N THR A 245 7.10 -1.63 -8.76
CA THR A 245 8.56 -1.63 -8.52
C THR A 245 8.92 -0.69 -7.37
N SER A 246 10.06 -0.90 -6.71
CA SER A 246 10.52 -0.03 -5.62
C SER A 246 10.61 1.44 -6.06
N ASP A 247 11.11 1.72 -7.26
CA ASP A 247 11.22 3.08 -7.78
C ASP A 247 9.84 3.70 -8.02
N THR A 248 8.93 2.98 -8.69
CA THR A 248 7.57 3.47 -8.94
C THR A 248 6.81 3.74 -7.64
N LEU A 249 7.00 2.90 -6.62
CA LEU A 249 6.34 3.05 -5.33
C LEU A 249 6.92 4.18 -4.51
N ARG A 250 8.24 4.40 -4.55
CA ARG A 250 8.88 5.56 -3.94
C ARG A 250 8.33 6.85 -4.56
N ASP A 251 8.29 6.93 -5.88
CA ASP A 251 7.79 8.13 -6.59
C ASP A 251 6.30 8.42 -6.34
N ALA A 252 5.48 7.38 -6.17
CA ALA A 252 4.03 7.52 -6.04
C ALA A 252 3.54 7.66 -4.59
N PHE A 253 4.19 7.01 -3.63
CA PHE A 253 3.76 6.94 -2.23
C PHE A 253 4.71 7.62 -1.25
N ASP A 254 5.87 8.10 -1.72
CA ASP A 254 6.96 8.60 -0.86
C ASP A 254 7.36 7.57 0.21
N ALA A 255 7.38 6.29 -0.17
CA ALA A 255 7.58 5.17 0.74
C ALA A 255 8.74 4.28 0.28
N GLU A 256 9.68 4.02 1.19
CA GLU A 256 10.72 3.00 0.98
C GLU A 256 10.09 1.61 1.00
N THR A 257 10.28 0.84 -0.07
CA THR A 257 9.66 -0.48 -0.23
C THR A 257 10.61 -1.51 -0.81
N LEU A 258 10.54 -2.73 -0.26
CA LEU A 258 11.14 -3.91 -0.86
C LEU A 258 10.08 -4.66 -1.67
N VAL A 259 10.31 -4.82 -2.97
CA VAL A 259 9.47 -5.65 -3.84
C VAL A 259 10.14 -6.99 -4.09
N THR A 260 9.44 -8.06 -3.75
CA THR A 260 9.84 -9.45 -4.02
C THR A 260 8.70 -10.20 -4.70
N THR A 261 8.81 -11.52 -4.86
CA THR A 261 7.72 -12.36 -5.38
C THR A 261 6.94 -13.00 -4.23
N GLN A 262 5.62 -13.01 -4.32
CA GLN A 262 4.76 -13.68 -3.34
C GLN A 262 5.00 -15.19 -3.34
N PRO A 263 5.12 -15.84 -2.16
CA PRO A 263 5.21 -17.30 -2.12
C PRO A 263 3.96 -17.96 -2.72
N GLY A 264 4.15 -18.81 -3.73
CA GLY A 264 3.08 -19.59 -4.36
C GLY A 264 2.34 -18.90 -5.51
N THR A 265 2.75 -17.69 -5.90
CA THR A 265 2.27 -17.01 -7.11
C THR A 265 3.43 -16.27 -7.78
N ASP A 266 3.24 -15.77 -9.01
CA ASP A 266 4.21 -14.89 -9.68
C ASP A 266 3.93 -13.39 -9.40
N ALA A 267 3.00 -13.09 -8.48
CA ALA A 267 2.61 -11.72 -8.17
C ALA A 267 3.67 -11.03 -7.30
N PRO A 268 3.89 -9.71 -7.47
CA PRO A 268 4.78 -8.95 -6.59
C PRO A 268 4.26 -8.87 -5.15
N LEU A 269 5.19 -8.93 -4.21
CA LEU A 269 5.00 -8.72 -2.77
C LEU A 269 5.69 -7.42 -2.38
N VAL A 270 4.89 -6.41 -2.04
CA VAL A 270 5.35 -5.11 -1.56
C VAL A 270 5.46 -5.15 -0.03
N THR A 271 6.67 -4.94 0.47
CA THR A 271 6.94 -4.81 1.91
C THR A 271 7.40 -3.39 2.20
N PRO A 272 6.63 -2.57 2.94
CA PRO A 272 7.08 -1.26 3.37
C PRO A 272 8.27 -1.41 4.33
N LEU A 273 9.29 -0.61 4.12
CA LEU A 273 10.43 -0.47 5.00
C LEU A 273 10.21 0.77 5.88
N ALA A 274 10.65 0.72 7.14
CA ALA A 274 10.64 1.90 7.97
C ALA A 274 11.58 2.94 7.35
N GLU A 275 11.09 4.18 7.17
CA GLU A 275 11.96 5.33 6.92
C GLU A 275 12.96 5.40 8.06
N ARG A 276 14.23 5.12 7.75
CA ARG A 276 15.32 5.34 8.69
C ARG A 276 16.02 6.60 8.20
N GLU A 277 15.82 7.70 8.93
CA GLU A 277 16.67 8.87 8.74
C GLU A 277 18.12 8.40 8.90
N SER A 278 18.95 8.60 7.87
CA SER A 278 20.39 8.40 7.99
C SER A 278 20.90 9.40 9.01
N VAL A 279 21.39 8.89 10.13
CA VAL A 279 21.84 9.72 11.24
C VAL A 279 23.26 10.25 10.98
N ASP A 280 24.06 9.59 10.11
CA ASP A 280 25.50 9.84 9.81
C ASP A 280 26.29 10.41 11.01
N ARG A 281 26.07 9.83 12.21
CA ARG A 281 26.83 10.14 13.42
C ARG A 281 27.82 9.03 13.72
N ARG A 282 28.93 9.40 14.37
CA ARG A 282 29.87 8.44 14.95
C ARG A 282 29.42 8.08 16.35
N VAL A 283 29.19 6.80 16.61
CA VAL A 283 28.72 6.32 17.91
C VAL A 283 29.67 5.27 18.46
N HIS A 284 30.04 5.41 19.73
CA HIS A 284 30.81 4.39 20.44
C HIS A 284 29.90 3.66 21.43
N VAL A 285 29.70 2.36 21.26
CA VAL A 285 28.88 1.53 22.13
C VAL A 285 29.74 0.89 23.22
N VAL A 286 29.33 1.07 24.48
CA VAL A 286 29.95 0.50 25.67
C VAL A 286 28.97 -0.45 26.33
N GLY A 287 29.30 -1.73 26.37
CA GLY A 287 28.47 -2.75 26.99
C GLY A 287 28.69 -4.14 26.41
N THR A 288 28.03 -5.13 27.00
CA THR A 288 28.17 -6.56 26.64
C THR A 288 26.82 -7.24 26.53
N GLY A 289 26.78 -8.36 25.80
CA GLY A 289 25.61 -9.22 25.67
C GLY A 289 24.56 -8.70 24.67
N ALA A 290 23.38 -9.32 24.71
CA ALA A 290 22.28 -9.02 23.78
C ALA A 290 21.88 -7.53 23.73
N PRO A 291 21.78 -6.80 24.87
CA PRO A 291 21.42 -5.38 24.82
C PRO A 291 22.39 -4.51 24.00
N ALA A 292 23.70 -4.78 24.09
CA ALA A 292 24.70 -4.08 23.30
C ALA A 292 24.67 -4.51 21.82
N ALA A 293 24.45 -5.80 21.54
CA ALA A 293 24.27 -6.30 20.17
C ALA A 293 23.05 -5.69 19.47
N ASP A 294 21.95 -5.51 20.20
CA ASP A 294 20.72 -4.90 19.67
C ASP A 294 20.90 -3.40 19.45
N ALA A 295 21.59 -2.70 20.36
CA ALA A 295 21.96 -1.29 20.18
C ALA A 295 22.86 -1.08 18.95
N LEU A 296 23.85 -1.95 18.74
CA LEU A 296 24.69 -1.95 17.55
C LEU A 296 23.84 -2.09 16.27
N ALA A 297 22.95 -3.08 16.22
CA ALA A 297 22.09 -3.32 15.06
C ALA A 297 21.14 -2.16 14.78
N ALA A 298 20.57 -1.54 15.82
CA ALA A 298 19.70 -0.38 15.68
C ALA A 298 20.45 0.84 15.12
N LEU A 299 21.66 1.11 15.62
CA LEU A 299 22.48 2.26 15.20
C LEU A 299 23.04 2.09 13.79
N VAL A 300 23.59 0.92 13.46
CA VAL A 300 24.03 0.62 12.08
C VAL A 300 22.85 0.63 11.13
N GLY A 301 21.70 0.10 11.55
CA GLY A 301 20.47 0.15 10.78
C GLY A 301 20.01 1.58 10.46
N ALA A 302 20.39 2.56 11.28
CA ALA A 302 20.14 3.99 11.10
C ALA A 302 21.34 4.75 10.48
N ASP A 303 22.25 4.02 9.83
CA ASP A 303 23.39 4.59 9.10
C ASP A 303 24.39 5.37 9.99
N CYS A 304 24.48 5.00 11.27
CA CYS A 304 25.56 5.48 12.14
C CYS A 304 26.88 4.74 11.86
N ARG A 305 28.00 5.44 12.02
CA ARG A 305 29.34 4.81 12.04
C ARG A 305 29.62 4.33 13.45
N VAL A 306 29.47 3.03 13.67
CA VAL A 306 29.51 2.45 15.01
C VAL A 306 30.85 1.80 15.31
N THR A 307 31.36 2.07 16.51
CA THR A 307 32.49 1.34 17.11
C THR A 307 32.05 0.76 18.44
N VAL A 308 32.69 -0.31 18.92
CA VAL A 308 32.33 -0.95 20.20
C VAL A 308 33.56 -1.22 21.06
N GLY A 309 33.46 -1.03 22.37
CA GLY A 309 34.54 -1.39 23.28
C GLY A 309 34.35 -0.95 24.74
N VAL A 310 35.07 -1.53 25.70
CA VAL A 310 35.89 -2.75 25.60
C VAL A 310 35.00 -3.97 25.84
N VAL A 311 35.01 -4.94 24.91
CA VAL A 311 34.13 -6.11 24.91
C VAL A 311 34.93 -7.43 24.89
N PRO A 312 34.55 -8.48 25.64
CA PRO A 312 35.22 -9.78 25.57
C PRO A 312 35.10 -10.44 24.19
N ALA A 313 36.13 -11.15 23.76
CA ALA A 313 36.06 -12.01 22.58
C ALA A 313 35.00 -13.10 22.78
N GLY A 314 34.14 -13.30 21.77
CA GLY A 314 33.01 -14.24 21.82
C GLY A 314 31.77 -13.72 22.57
N ASP A 315 31.76 -12.46 22.99
CA ASP A 315 30.52 -11.82 23.48
C ASP A 315 29.59 -11.48 22.30
N ALA A 316 28.28 -11.49 22.55
CA ALA A 316 27.27 -11.21 21.52
C ALA A 316 27.46 -9.84 20.85
N ALA A 317 27.94 -8.82 21.56
CA ALA A 317 28.23 -7.52 20.97
C ALA A 317 29.48 -7.53 20.09
N ALA A 318 30.50 -8.33 20.44
CA ALA A 318 31.70 -8.51 19.62
C ALA A 318 31.39 -9.29 18.33
N GLU A 319 30.58 -10.35 18.43
CA GLU A 319 30.12 -11.14 17.28
C GLU A 319 29.27 -10.28 16.35
N ARG A 320 28.30 -9.54 16.90
CA ARG A 320 27.44 -8.65 16.12
C ARG A 320 28.22 -7.52 15.45
N ALA A 321 29.23 -6.96 16.12
CA ALA A 321 30.09 -5.95 15.50
C ALA A 321 30.87 -6.51 14.31
N ALA A 322 31.37 -7.75 14.39
CA ALA A 322 32.02 -8.41 13.26
C ALA A 322 31.04 -8.71 12.11
N GLU A 323 29.81 -9.13 12.40
CA GLU A 323 28.75 -9.33 11.40
C GLU A 323 28.40 -8.04 10.64
N LEU A 324 28.47 -6.89 11.33
CA LEU A 324 28.11 -5.57 10.82
C LEU A 324 29.33 -4.75 10.35
N ASP A 325 30.52 -5.36 10.25
CA ASP A 325 31.78 -4.71 9.87
C ASP A 325 32.12 -3.44 10.69
N CYS A 326 31.81 -3.46 11.99
CA CYS A 326 32.08 -2.39 12.94
C CYS A 326 33.44 -2.58 13.62
N GLU A 327 34.16 -1.49 13.87
CA GLU A 327 35.45 -1.55 14.57
C GLU A 327 35.25 -1.85 16.07
N ALA A 328 35.88 -2.93 16.56
CA ALA A 328 35.70 -3.42 17.92
C ALA A 328 37.02 -3.48 18.70
N VAL A 329 37.03 -2.93 19.92
CA VAL A 329 38.12 -3.13 20.88
C VAL A 329 37.81 -4.37 21.71
N THR A 330 38.40 -5.51 21.30
CA THR A 330 38.21 -6.80 21.96
C THR A 330 39.33 -7.14 22.94
N VAL A 331 38.97 -7.82 24.04
CA VAL A 331 39.92 -8.40 25.01
C VAL A 331 39.66 -9.90 25.20
N PRO A 332 40.65 -10.71 25.60
CA PRO A 332 40.42 -12.13 25.88
C PRO A 332 39.32 -12.34 26.92
N SER A 333 38.50 -13.37 26.74
CA SER A 333 37.44 -13.72 27.70
C SER A 333 38.03 -13.95 29.10
N PHE A 334 37.36 -13.45 30.13
CA PHE A 334 37.78 -13.53 31.54
C PHE A 334 39.09 -12.79 31.91
N ALA A 335 39.74 -12.10 30.96
CA ALA A 335 40.81 -11.17 31.26
C ALA A 335 40.23 -9.80 31.65
N GLY A 336 40.89 -9.09 32.56
CA GLY A 336 40.55 -7.68 32.84
C GLY A 336 40.88 -6.78 31.66
N VAL A 337 40.26 -5.60 31.61
CA VAL A 337 40.61 -4.55 30.63
C VAL A 337 42.05 -4.09 30.88
N ASP A 338 42.94 -4.32 29.91
CA ASP A 338 44.31 -3.82 29.93
C ASP A 338 44.38 -2.33 29.53
N ASP A 339 45.50 -1.68 29.86
CA ASP A 339 45.65 -0.23 29.66
C ASP A 339 45.62 0.16 28.17
N ALA A 340 46.12 -0.70 27.28
CA ALA A 340 46.15 -0.44 25.84
C ALA A 340 44.75 -0.53 25.20
N ALA A 341 43.94 -1.51 25.59
CA ALA A 341 42.54 -1.62 25.19
C ALA A 341 41.74 -0.43 25.72
N ARG A 342 41.98 -0.03 26.98
CA ARG A 342 41.33 1.15 27.55
C ARG A 342 41.68 2.44 26.80
N GLU A 343 42.96 2.67 26.51
CA GLU A 343 43.41 3.86 25.76
C GLU A 343 42.79 3.94 24.36
N ARG A 344 42.71 2.81 23.65
CA ARG A 344 42.04 2.75 22.34
C ARG A 344 40.55 3.03 22.43
N ALA A 345 39.85 2.41 23.38
CA ALA A 345 38.42 2.64 23.58
C ALA A 345 38.12 4.10 23.97
N VAL A 346 38.95 4.71 24.83
CA VAL A 346 38.87 6.15 25.16
C VAL A 346 39.10 7.01 23.90
N GLY A 347 40.00 6.60 23.00
CA GLY A 347 40.20 7.27 21.71
C GLY A 347 38.94 7.29 20.85
N PHE A 348 38.25 6.13 20.71
CA PHE A 348 36.98 6.05 19.99
C PHE A 348 35.88 6.86 20.68
N ALA A 349 35.75 6.76 22.00
CA ALA A 349 34.75 7.51 22.77
C ALA A 349 34.91 9.04 22.60
N ARG A 350 36.14 9.56 22.53
CA ARG A 350 36.40 10.99 22.30
C ARG A 350 36.11 11.46 20.88
N ALA A 351 36.26 10.56 19.90
CA ALA A 351 36.03 10.82 18.49
C ALA A 351 34.56 10.63 18.08
N ALA A 352 33.76 9.99 18.93
CA ALA A 352 32.33 9.79 18.72
C ALA A 352 31.52 11.06 19.07
N ASP A 353 30.42 11.25 18.34
CA ASP A 353 29.40 12.25 18.65
C ASP A 353 28.59 11.84 19.89
N ALA A 354 28.45 10.52 20.11
CA ALA A 354 27.78 9.94 21.26
C ALA A 354 28.47 8.67 21.77
N VAL A 355 28.48 8.50 23.09
CA VAL A 355 28.74 7.21 23.74
C VAL A 355 27.41 6.62 24.18
N VAL A 356 27.11 5.42 23.70
CA VAL A 356 25.89 4.70 24.03
C VAL A 356 26.23 3.55 24.97
N VAL A 357 25.58 3.52 26.12
CA VAL A 357 25.78 2.50 27.13
C VAL A 357 24.60 1.53 27.11
N ALA A 358 24.86 0.26 26.81
CA ALA A 358 23.80 -0.74 26.64
C ALA A 358 24.17 -2.07 27.34
N GLY A 359 23.35 -2.50 28.30
CA GLY A 359 23.61 -3.72 29.07
C GLY A 359 24.64 -3.52 30.18
N ALA A 360 25.34 -4.60 30.56
CA ALA A 360 26.26 -4.58 31.69
C ALA A 360 27.57 -3.84 31.34
N VAL A 361 27.97 -2.89 32.19
CA VAL A 361 29.25 -2.19 32.12
C VAL A 361 30.02 -2.44 33.40
N GLY A 362 31.21 -3.03 33.30
CA GLY A 362 32.09 -3.17 34.45
C GLY A 362 32.75 -1.85 34.84
N ASP A 363 33.07 -1.67 36.13
CA ASP A 363 33.65 -0.44 36.70
C ASP A 363 34.89 0.08 35.96
N ARG A 364 35.65 -0.82 35.30
CA ARG A 364 36.85 -0.49 34.53
C ARG A 364 36.59 0.23 33.20
N ASN A 365 35.34 0.25 32.74
CA ASN A 365 34.91 0.99 31.55
C ASN A 365 34.40 2.41 31.89
N ALA A 366 34.34 2.80 33.16
CA ALA A 366 33.94 4.15 33.55
C ALA A 366 34.76 5.27 32.84
N PRO A 367 36.10 5.17 32.69
CA PRO A 367 36.87 6.16 31.95
C PRO A 367 36.53 6.26 30.46
N VAL A 368 35.99 5.18 29.86
CA VAL A 368 35.55 5.16 28.46
C VAL A 368 34.21 5.91 28.33
N VAL A 369 33.28 5.67 29.26
CA VAL A 369 31.99 6.37 29.30
C VAL A 369 32.19 7.87 29.58
N GLU A 370 33.03 8.21 30.55
CA GLU A 370 33.34 9.60 30.94
C GLU A 370 34.07 10.39 29.84
N ALA A 371 34.72 9.71 28.90
CA ALA A 371 35.39 10.35 27.78
C ALA A 371 34.42 10.81 26.67
N GLY A 372 33.17 10.33 26.69
CA GLY A 372 32.12 10.70 25.75
C GLY A 372 31.59 12.11 25.97
N ARG A 373 31.30 12.82 24.88
CA ARG A 373 30.74 14.19 24.91
C ARG A 373 29.26 14.20 25.28
N ALA A 374 28.51 13.29 24.68
CA ALA A 374 27.11 12.99 24.98
C ALA A 374 27.01 11.51 25.32
N ARG A 375 26.32 11.18 26.41
CA ARG A 375 26.30 9.84 26.99
C ARG A 375 24.86 9.40 27.15
N LEU A 376 24.44 8.39 26.38
CA LEU A 376 23.07 7.88 26.38
C LEU A 376 23.06 6.46 26.94
N GLY A 377 22.17 6.18 27.90
CA GLY A 377 21.87 4.83 28.35
C GLY A 377 20.74 4.21 27.55
N VAL A 378 20.81 2.91 27.28
CA VAL A 378 19.68 2.14 26.71
C VAL A 378 18.91 1.47 27.83
N GLU A 379 17.60 1.69 27.90
CA GLU A 379 16.73 1.04 28.88
C GLU A 379 16.76 -0.48 28.71
N THR A 380 17.17 -1.20 29.74
CA THR A 380 17.02 -2.65 29.86
C THR A 380 15.94 -2.96 30.90
N GLY A 381 15.08 -3.94 30.63
CA GLY A 381 13.90 -4.26 31.46
C GLY A 381 14.16 -4.56 32.94
N ASP A 382 15.42 -4.78 33.33
CA ASP A 382 15.87 -4.77 34.72
C ASP A 382 16.59 -3.46 35.05
N ARG A 383 16.16 -2.82 36.14
CA ARG A 383 16.64 -1.52 36.68
C ARG A 383 18.14 -1.54 37.06
N ALA A 384 19.02 -1.58 36.07
CA ALA A 384 20.38 -1.07 36.24
C ALA A 384 20.36 0.40 35.82
N THR A 385 20.30 1.31 36.79
CA THR A 385 20.69 2.70 36.55
C THR A 385 22.12 2.69 36.06
N VAL A 386 22.32 2.97 34.78
CA VAL A 386 23.65 3.13 34.22
C VAL A 386 24.24 4.41 34.82
N SER A 387 25.34 4.29 35.55
CA SER A 387 26.03 5.44 36.12
C SER A 387 26.83 6.17 35.04
N GLY A 388 26.83 7.51 35.09
CA GLY A 388 27.65 8.33 34.20
C GLY A 388 27.07 8.64 32.82
N VAL A 389 25.77 8.40 32.59
CA VAL A 389 25.05 8.85 31.38
C VAL A 389 24.26 10.14 31.62
N ASP A 390 24.03 10.90 30.55
CA ASP A 390 23.29 12.17 30.57
C ASP A 390 21.77 11.94 30.49
N ASP A 391 21.34 10.93 29.73
CA ASP A 391 19.93 10.53 29.60
C ASP A 391 19.80 9.02 29.33
N THR A 392 18.61 8.45 29.53
CA THR A 392 18.30 7.04 29.24
C THR A 392 17.10 6.94 28.31
N VAL A 393 17.23 6.18 27.23
CA VAL A 393 16.21 6.05 26.18
C VAL A 393 15.87 4.59 25.87
N PRO A 394 14.63 4.28 25.47
CA PRO A 394 14.30 2.94 24.99
C PRO A 394 15.05 2.64 23.68
N LEU A 395 15.42 1.38 23.46
CA LEU A 395 16.18 0.94 22.28
C LEU A 395 15.58 1.43 20.95
N VAL A 396 14.25 1.44 20.83
CA VAL A 396 13.54 1.90 19.62
C VAL A 396 13.72 3.40 19.34
N ALA A 397 13.95 4.22 20.37
CA ALA A 397 14.15 5.65 20.25
C ALA A 397 15.63 6.04 20.14
N LEU A 398 16.55 5.07 20.27
CA LEU A 398 17.99 5.32 20.32
C LEU A 398 18.52 6.06 19.07
N PRO A 399 18.17 5.68 17.82
CA PRO A 399 18.62 6.42 16.65
C PRO A 399 18.17 7.88 16.63
N ALA A 400 16.91 8.14 16.97
CA ALA A 400 16.35 9.49 17.02
C ALA A 400 17.02 10.34 18.12
N ALA A 401 17.30 9.73 19.28
CA ALA A 401 18.02 10.40 20.36
C ALA A 401 19.43 10.81 19.91
N VAL A 402 20.17 9.92 19.24
CA VAL A 402 21.50 10.22 18.68
C VAL A 402 21.44 11.32 17.62
N ALA A 403 20.43 11.30 16.74
CA ALA A 403 20.25 12.32 15.71
C ALA A 403 20.01 13.72 16.30
N SER A 404 19.31 13.79 17.44
CA SER A 404 18.95 15.04 18.13
C SER A 404 20.11 15.71 18.88
N LEU A 405 21.25 15.03 19.02
CA LEU A 405 22.40 15.57 19.74
C LEU A 405 22.99 16.80 19.04
N PRO A 406 23.43 17.83 19.79
CA PRO A 406 24.06 18.99 19.19
C PRO A 406 25.29 18.57 18.36
N PRO A 407 25.55 19.22 17.21
CA PRO A 407 26.74 18.93 16.42
C PRO A 407 28.00 19.27 17.23
N ALA A 408 29.06 18.50 17.03
CA ALA A 408 30.35 18.74 17.67
C ALA A 408 30.89 20.13 17.32
N GLU A 409 31.18 20.99 18.32
CA GLU A 409 31.90 22.24 18.08
C GLU A 409 33.25 21.94 17.42
N GLY A 410 33.43 22.43 16.19
CA GLY A 410 34.66 22.28 15.41
C GLY A 410 34.59 21.39 14.16
N SER A 411 33.43 20.83 13.78
CA SER A 411 33.26 20.29 12.43
C SER A 411 32.80 21.40 11.47
N ASP A 412 33.76 22.10 10.88
CA ASP A 412 33.52 22.78 9.59
C ASP A 412 33.29 21.68 8.53
N ALA A 413 32.07 21.15 8.52
CA ALA A 413 31.54 20.48 7.35
C ALA A 413 31.11 21.58 6.38
N VAL A 414 31.96 21.78 5.37
CA VAL A 414 31.63 22.44 4.11
C VAL A 414 30.26 21.95 3.68
N ARG A 415 29.22 22.78 3.86
CA ARG A 415 27.93 22.61 3.19
C ARG A 415 28.22 22.58 1.68
N PRO A 416 27.81 21.56 0.92
CA PRO A 416 27.72 21.73 -0.52
C PRO A 416 26.73 22.88 -0.79
N PRO A 417 27.02 23.76 -1.76
CA PRO A 417 26.16 24.90 -2.04
C PRO A 417 24.78 24.41 -2.43
N ASN A 418 23.80 24.94 -1.71
CA ASN A 418 22.38 24.84 -1.98
C ASN A 418 22.12 25.14 -3.46
N GLN A 419 21.65 24.16 -4.24
CA GLN A 419 21.10 24.45 -5.56
C GLN A 419 19.83 25.27 -5.37
N SER A 420 19.80 26.36 -6.12
CA SER A 420 18.94 27.53 -5.96
C SER A 420 17.43 27.24 -6.11
N PRO A 421 16.56 28.12 -5.59
CA PRO A 421 15.16 28.12 -5.98
C PRO A 421 15.03 28.63 -7.42
N THR A 422 14.34 27.87 -8.26
CA THR A 422 13.85 28.34 -9.56
C THR A 422 12.73 29.36 -9.36
N ASP A 423 12.94 30.54 -9.93
CA ASP A 423 11.88 31.39 -10.51
C ASP A 423 11.14 30.65 -11.64
#